data_AF-A0A851IH17-F1
#
_entry.id   AF-A0A851IH17-F1
#
_cell.length_a   1.000
_cell.length_b   1.000
_cell.length_c   1.000
_cell.angle_alpha   90.00
_cell.angle_beta   90.00
_cell.angle_gamma   90.00
#
_symmetry.space_group_name_H-M   'P 1'
#
loop_
_entity.id
_entity.type
_entity.pdbx_description
1 polymer ?
#
loop_
_entity_poly.entity_id
_entity_poly.type
_entity_poly.pdbx_seq_one_letter_code
_entity_poly.pdbx_strand_id
1 'polypeptide(L)'
;MLKKVIFGILVLTSFNFARTNKEIIDAGNERQKAVFDKNFKSAKDRTAVANSTYTEVMSTLYNENRAYFDREFARLSGNRRSNFRTMYAYYSDYVVEYRKFLQNAFGAFLADTGEFQSYAYTNNYLLLETFNLNMNTYLEAEKDAKTVDENINAIYDYLYSSGDKIDKEDYKKMPASKMQSIVNEEYDKLERLLDVRGNEGKGMKKAAAASKSSLKKIRKSYNNYDKWFDNYVDTSSLSYENKEKLKKIVKFETISNIRFIIQAIEKKTDN
;
A
#
# COMPACT_ATOMS: atom_id res chain seq x y z
N MET A 1 8.51 -10.61 -19.89
CA MET A 1 7.63 -11.19 -18.84
C MET A 1 6.35 -10.36 -18.57
N LEU A 2 5.85 -9.56 -19.52
CA LEU A 2 4.70 -8.65 -19.33
C LEU A 2 3.32 -9.30 -19.06
N LYS A 3 3.17 -10.62 -19.21
CA LYS A 3 1.88 -11.32 -19.02
C LYS A 3 1.46 -11.54 -17.55
N LYS A 4 2.10 -10.89 -16.57
CA LYS A 4 1.88 -11.13 -15.13
C LYS A 4 1.52 -9.89 -14.28
N VAL A 5 1.52 -8.67 -14.82
CA VAL A 5 1.39 -7.45 -13.98
C VAL A 5 -0.02 -6.84 -13.98
N ILE A 6 -0.87 -7.26 -14.90
CA ILE A 6 -2.31 -7.12 -14.73
C ILE A 6 -2.73 -8.21 -13.73
N PHE A 7 -3.66 -7.90 -12.81
CA PHE A 7 -4.19 -8.78 -11.74
C PHE A 7 -3.46 -8.73 -10.38
N GLY A 8 -3.47 -7.55 -9.74
CA GLY A 8 -3.72 -7.42 -8.29
C GLY A 8 -5.01 -6.63 -8.09
N ILE A 9 -6.10 -7.27 -7.64
CA ILE A 9 -7.46 -6.72 -7.58
C ILE A 9 -8.26 -7.38 -6.42
N LEU A 10 -7.78 -7.34 -5.18
CA LEU A 10 -8.56 -7.88 -4.05
C LEU A 10 -9.82 -7.01 -3.82
N VAL A 11 -10.99 -7.49 -4.24
CA VAL A 11 -12.23 -6.70 -4.09
C VAL A 11 -12.85 -6.96 -2.72
N LEU A 12 -12.41 -6.16 -1.76
CA LEU A 12 -13.25 -5.66 -0.66
C LEU A 12 -14.35 -4.82 -1.32
N THR A 13 -15.66 -4.96 -1.10
CA THR A 13 -16.57 -5.81 -0.31
C THR A 13 -16.55 -5.85 1.24
N SER A 14 -17.29 -4.89 1.79
CA SER A 14 -18.32 -5.08 2.82
C SER A 14 -17.91 -5.86 4.06
N PHE A 15 -16.88 -5.36 4.77
CA PHE A 15 -16.49 -5.89 6.07
C PHE A 15 -17.60 -5.73 7.12
N ASN A 16 -18.21 -6.86 7.49
CA ASN A 16 -18.57 -7.09 8.88
C ASN A 16 -17.26 -7.43 9.63
N PHE A 17 -17.02 -6.72 10.74
CA PHE A 17 -15.81 -6.80 11.56
C PHE A 17 -15.75 -8.12 12.36
N ALA A 18 -15.60 -9.24 11.67
CA ALA A 18 -15.55 -10.59 12.24
C ALA A 18 -14.79 -11.55 11.31
N ARG A 19 -13.75 -11.03 10.61
CA ARG A 19 -12.92 -11.79 9.68
C ARG A 19 -11.45 -11.45 9.90
N THR A 20 -10.62 -12.47 9.92
CA THR A 20 -9.17 -12.36 9.88
C THR A 20 -8.72 -11.70 8.58
N ASN A 21 -7.54 -11.07 8.59
CA ASN A 21 -6.90 -10.55 7.38
C ASN A 21 -6.75 -11.64 6.31
N LYS A 22 -6.53 -12.90 6.72
CA LYS A 22 -6.48 -14.04 5.79
C LYS A 22 -7.81 -14.22 5.06
N GLU A 23 -8.93 -14.27 5.77
CA GLU A 23 -10.27 -14.39 5.15
C GLU A 23 -10.64 -13.18 4.28
N ILE A 24 -10.14 -12.00 4.64
CA ILE A 24 -10.27 -10.78 3.84
C ILE A 24 -9.52 -10.94 2.51
N ILE A 25 -8.24 -11.34 2.56
CA ILE A 25 -7.39 -11.57 1.39
C ILE A 25 -7.94 -12.69 0.51
N ASP A 26 -8.35 -13.81 1.09
CA ASP A 26 -8.90 -14.95 0.34
C ASP A 26 -10.22 -14.56 -0.37
N ALA A 27 -11.12 -13.85 0.31
CA ALA A 27 -12.37 -13.36 -0.30
C ALA A 27 -12.15 -12.27 -1.37
N GLY A 28 -11.07 -11.49 -1.25
CA GLY A 28 -10.61 -10.57 -2.30
C GLY A 28 -10.12 -11.33 -3.53
N ASN A 29 -9.35 -12.41 -3.34
CA ASN A 29 -8.75 -13.23 -4.40
C ASN A 29 -9.82 -13.96 -5.23
N GLU A 30 -10.88 -14.45 -4.57
CA GLU A 30 -12.02 -15.05 -5.25
C GLU A 30 -12.74 -14.05 -6.16
N ARG A 31 -12.97 -12.82 -5.68
CA ARG A 31 -13.62 -11.77 -6.49
C ARG A 31 -12.72 -11.26 -7.59
N GLN A 32 -11.42 -11.12 -7.35
CA GLN A 32 -10.43 -10.85 -8.38
C GLN A 32 -10.56 -11.83 -9.55
N LYS A 33 -10.59 -13.13 -9.24
CA LYS A 33 -10.72 -14.21 -10.21
C LYS A 33 -12.07 -14.15 -10.94
N ALA A 34 -13.18 -13.89 -10.23
CA ALA A 34 -14.50 -13.75 -10.83
C ALA A 34 -14.59 -12.55 -11.78
N VAL A 35 -14.03 -11.40 -11.40
CA VAL A 35 -13.94 -10.18 -12.23
C VAL A 35 -13.07 -10.43 -13.47
N PHE A 36 -11.90 -11.08 -13.31
CA PHE A 36 -11.05 -11.47 -14.43
C PHE A 36 -11.79 -12.39 -15.40
N ASP A 37 -12.41 -13.46 -14.88
CA ASP A 37 -13.11 -14.46 -15.67
C ASP A 37 -14.29 -13.86 -16.44
N LYS A 38 -15.08 -12.98 -15.80
CA LYS A 38 -16.22 -12.28 -16.41
C LYS A 38 -15.79 -11.36 -17.55
N ASN A 39 -14.70 -10.61 -17.36
CA ASN A 39 -14.38 -9.46 -18.21
C ASN A 39 -13.31 -9.75 -19.28
N PHE A 40 -12.42 -10.74 -19.08
CA PHE A 40 -11.24 -10.93 -19.94
C PHE A 40 -11.24 -12.25 -20.74
N LYS A 41 -12.06 -13.24 -20.38
CA LYS A 41 -12.13 -14.52 -21.12
C LYS A 41 -12.78 -14.39 -22.51
N SER A 42 -13.61 -13.38 -22.75
CA SER A 42 -14.42 -13.22 -23.97
C SER A 42 -14.24 -11.87 -24.71
N ALA A 43 -13.49 -10.91 -24.15
CA ALA A 43 -13.38 -9.57 -24.72
C ALA A 43 -12.45 -9.49 -25.94
N LYS A 44 -12.93 -8.86 -27.02
CA LYS A 44 -12.15 -8.50 -28.22
C LYS A 44 -11.19 -7.32 -27.97
N ASP A 45 -11.62 -6.32 -27.22
CA ASP A 45 -10.76 -5.25 -26.68
C ASP A 45 -10.65 -5.43 -25.17
N ARG A 46 -9.45 -5.80 -24.72
CA ARG A 46 -9.14 -6.06 -23.30
C ARG A 46 -8.72 -4.79 -22.56
N THR A 47 -8.37 -3.72 -23.26
CA THR A 47 -7.86 -2.47 -22.70
C THR A 47 -9.01 -1.57 -22.26
N ALA A 48 -10.03 -1.41 -23.09
CA ALA A 48 -11.24 -0.65 -22.73
C ALA A 48 -11.96 -1.28 -21.51
N VAL A 49 -12.09 -2.61 -21.52
CA VAL A 49 -12.72 -3.38 -20.44
C VAL A 49 -11.89 -3.34 -19.15
N ALA A 50 -10.56 -3.34 -19.23
CA ALA A 50 -9.70 -3.13 -18.07
C ALA A 50 -9.98 -1.79 -17.41
N ASN A 51 -9.95 -0.68 -18.17
CA ASN A 51 -10.08 0.66 -17.62
C ASN A 51 -11.44 0.92 -16.94
N SER A 52 -12.55 0.41 -17.48
CA SER A 52 -13.86 0.53 -16.83
C SER A 52 -13.94 -0.31 -15.55
N THR A 53 -13.50 -1.57 -15.60
CA THR A 53 -13.45 -2.48 -14.45
C THR A 53 -12.59 -1.92 -13.32
N TYR A 54 -11.44 -1.32 -13.64
CA TYR A 54 -10.57 -0.68 -12.65
C TYR A 54 -11.21 0.54 -12.01
N THR A 55 -11.93 1.35 -12.78
CA THR A 55 -12.63 2.54 -12.26
C THR A 55 -13.72 2.14 -11.26
N GLU A 56 -14.48 1.07 -11.56
CA GLU A 56 -15.48 0.49 -10.66
C GLU A 56 -14.84 -0.03 -9.36
N VAL A 57 -13.81 -0.86 -9.46
CA VAL A 57 -13.10 -1.42 -8.29
C VAL A 57 -12.50 -0.31 -7.41
N MET A 58 -11.80 0.66 -7.99
CA MET A 58 -11.23 1.78 -7.24
C MET A 58 -12.32 2.60 -6.53
N SER A 59 -13.46 2.85 -7.19
CA SER A 59 -14.60 3.54 -6.58
C SER A 59 -15.13 2.79 -5.36
N THR A 60 -15.34 1.49 -5.48
CA THR A 60 -15.76 0.62 -4.36
C THR A 60 -14.78 0.71 -3.18
N LEU A 61 -13.47 0.59 -3.42
CA LEU A 61 -12.46 0.65 -2.35
C LEU A 61 -12.38 2.01 -1.65
N TYR A 62 -12.53 3.11 -2.40
CA TYR A 62 -12.61 4.45 -1.80
C TYR A 62 -13.87 4.60 -0.94
N ASN A 63 -15.02 4.11 -1.43
CA ASN A 63 -16.27 4.11 -0.67
C ASN A 63 -16.17 3.24 0.59
N GLU A 64 -15.46 2.11 0.54
CA GLU A 64 -15.29 1.23 1.70
C GLU A 64 -14.27 1.72 2.70
N ASN A 65 -13.14 2.29 2.26
CA ASN A 65 -12.23 3.04 3.14
C ASN A 65 -13.00 4.16 3.86
N ARG A 66 -13.88 4.88 3.14
CA ARG A 66 -14.70 5.95 3.70
C ARG A 66 -15.73 5.41 4.70
N ALA A 67 -16.46 4.36 4.37
CA ALA A 67 -17.43 3.72 5.25
C ALA A 67 -16.77 3.04 6.48
N TYR A 68 -15.52 2.56 6.34
CA TYR A 68 -14.70 2.14 7.47
C TYR A 68 -14.40 3.34 8.38
N PHE A 69 -13.89 4.45 7.82
CA PHE A 69 -13.59 5.67 8.57
C PHE A 69 -14.80 6.20 9.33
N ASP A 70 -15.95 6.32 8.67
CA ASP A 70 -17.15 6.89 9.28
C ASP A 70 -17.70 5.99 10.42
N ARG A 71 -17.65 4.65 10.26
CA ARG A 71 -18.03 3.69 11.33
C ARG A 71 -17.09 3.73 12.53
N GLU A 72 -15.78 3.80 12.29
CA GLU A 72 -14.77 3.93 13.34
C GLU A 72 -14.90 5.28 14.06
N PHE A 73 -14.84 6.39 13.31
CA PHE A 73 -14.93 7.74 13.87
C PHE A 73 -16.22 8.02 14.67
N ALA A 74 -17.30 7.29 14.39
CA ALA A 74 -18.55 7.37 15.15
C ALA A 74 -18.48 6.70 16.53
N ARG A 75 -17.72 5.61 16.72
CA ARG A 75 -17.59 4.92 18.03
C ARG A 75 -16.49 5.46 18.94
N LEU A 76 -15.52 6.20 18.41
CA LEU A 76 -14.42 6.74 19.21
C LEU A 76 -14.82 8.00 20.00
N SER A 77 -14.18 8.17 21.15
CA SER A 77 -14.27 9.37 21.99
C SER A 77 -12.88 9.87 22.42
N GLY A 78 -12.83 11.06 23.02
CA GLY A 78 -11.61 11.65 23.59
C GLY A 78 -10.40 11.72 22.64
N ASN A 79 -9.20 11.57 23.21
CA ASN A 79 -7.93 11.63 22.48
C ASN A 79 -7.85 10.57 21.37
N ARG A 80 -8.40 9.37 21.58
CA ARG A 80 -8.43 8.29 20.60
C ARG A 80 -9.17 8.70 19.31
N ARG A 81 -10.29 9.41 19.43
CA ARG A 81 -11.02 9.99 18.29
C ARG A 81 -10.20 11.06 17.55
N SER A 82 -9.50 11.91 18.30
CA SER A 82 -8.65 12.96 17.73
C SER A 82 -7.45 12.39 16.96
N ASN A 83 -6.79 11.39 17.54
CA ASN A 83 -5.66 10.68 16.94
C ASN A 83 -6.11 9.96 15.66
N PHE A 84 -7.24 9.23 15.70
CA PHE A 84 -7.78 8.57 14.51
C PHE A 84 -8.10 9.54 13.36
N ARG A 85 -8.78 10.66 13.66
CA ARG A 85 -9.11 11.69 12.67
C ARG A 85 -7.85 12.25 12.01
N THR A 86 -6.84 12.54 12.82
CA THR A 86 -5.57 13.12 12.35
C THR A 86 -4.75 12.11 11.54
N MET A 87 -4.69 10.86 11.99
CA MET A 87 -4.09 9.73 11.27
C MET A 87 -4.72 9.57 9.89
N TYR A 88 -6.06 9.49 9.80
CA TYR A 88 -6.76 9.30 8.54
C TYR A 88 -6.60 10.48 7.58
N ALA A 89 -6.50 11.72 8.09
CA ALA A 89 -6.22 12.89 7.29
C ALA A 89 -4.83 12.80 6.63
N TYR A 90 -3.79 12.48 7.39
CA TYR A 90 -2.44 12.32 6.84
C TYR A 90 -2.29 11.09 5.93
N TYR A 91 -3.02 10.02 6.21
CA TYR A 91 -3.15 8.88 5.30
C TYR A 91 -3.80 9.29 3.97
N SER A 92 -4.88 10.08 4.01
CA SER A 92 -5.53 10.62 2.80
C SER A 92 -4.58 11.50 1.98
N ASP A 93 -3.81 12.37 2.63
CA ASP A 93 -2.75 13.17 2.00
C ASP A 93 -1.65 12.28 1.39
N TYR A 94 -1.27 11.19 2.07
CA TYR A 94 -0.29 10.23 1.57
C TYR A 94 -0.80 9.53 0.31
N VAL A 95 -2.02 8.99 0.29
CA VAL A 95 -2.64 8.37 -0.91
C VAL A 95 -2.66 9.35 -2.09
N VAL A 96 -3.04 10.60 -1.86
CA VAL A 96 -3.12 11.63 -2.91
C VAL A 96 -1.73 11.98 -3.48
N GLU A 97 -0.71 12.16 -2.65
CA GLU A 97 0.64 12.44 -3.13
C GLU A 97 1.30 11.20 -3.74
N TYR A 98 1.02 10.00 -3.22
CA TYR A 98 1.47 8.72 -3.77
C TYR A 98 1.01 8.55 -5.22
N ARG A 99 -0.29 8.74 -5.48
CA ARG A 99 -0.84 8.70 -6.84
C ARG A 99 -0.16 9.71 -7.79
N LYS A 100 0.10 10.94 -7.34
CA LYS A 100 0.79 11.98 -8.15
C LYS A 100 2.23 11.57 -8.49
N PHE A 101 2.95 10.95 -7.56
CA PHE A 101 4.28 10.42 -7.83
C PHE A 101 4.25 9.27 -8.83
N LEU A 102 3.35 8.29 -8.66
CA LEU A 102 3.21 7.19 -9.61
C LEU A 102 2.96 7.72 -11.03
N GLN A 103 2.09 8.73 -11.17
CA GLN A 103 1.86 9.43 -12.44
C GLN A 103 3.14 10.03 -13.05
N ASN A 104 3.97 10.71 -12.24
CA ASN A 104 5.23 11.31 -12.70
C ASN A 104 6.32 10.28 -13.02
N ALA A 105 6.48 9.29 -12.15
CA ALA A 105 7.58 8.34 -12.20
C ALA A 105 7.30 7.21 -13.20
N PHE A 106 6.17 6.50 -13.07
CA PHE A 106 5.83 5.41 -13.98
C PHE A 106 5.52 5.92 -15.38
N GLY A 107 4.89 7.10 -15.50
CA GLY A 107 4.59 7.72 -16.80
C GLY A 107 5.82 8.14 -17.62
N ALA A 108 7.01 8.19 -17.00
CA ALA A 108 8.27 8.55 -17.66
C ALA A 108 9.31 7.42 -17.68
N PHE A 109 9.33 6.56 -16.66
CA PHE A 109 10.45 5.63 -16.43
C PHE A 109 10.12 4.14 -16.57
N LEU A 110 8.85 3.75 -16.74
CA LEU A 110 8.54 2.37 -17.13
C LEU A 110 9.12 2.04 -18.52
N ALA A 111 9.50 0.78 -18.72
CA ALA A 111 9.99 0.28 -20.00
C ALA A 111 8.88 0.20 -21.06
N ASP A 112 7.64 -0.10 -20.65
CA ASP A 112 6.45 -0.09 -21.50
C ASP A 112 5.41 0.88 -20.91
N THR A 113 5.06 1.91 -21.69
CA THR A 113 4.06 2.92 -21.29
C THR A 113 2.63 2.38 -21.32
N GLY A 114 2.37 1.26 -22.00
CA GLY A 114 1.12 0.52 -21.91
C GLY A 114 0.90 -0.14 -20.54
N GLU A 115 1.98 -0.43 -19.80
CA GLU A 115 1.90 -0.96 -18.44
C GLU A 115 1.59 0.12 -17.38
N PHE A 116 1.74 1.41 -17.72
CA PHE A 116 1.60 2.54 -16.79
C PHE A 116 0.35 2.50 -15.91
N GLN A 117 -0.83 2.41 -16.52
CA GLN A 117 -2.09 2.42 -15.78
C GLN A 117 -2.18 1.20 -14.86
N SER A 118 -1.78 0.01 -15.34
CA SER A 118 -1.79 -1.23 -14.55
C SER A 118 -0.90 -1.11 -13.31
N TYR A 119 0.37 -0.69 -13.47
CA TYR A 119 1.29 -0.50 -12.34
C TYR A 119 0.80 0.59 -11.38
N ALA A 120 0.37 1.75 -11.89
CA ALA A 120 -0.08 2.87 -11.07
C ALA A 120 -1.37 2.54 -10.30
N TYR A 121 -2.31 1.81 -10.92
CA TYR A 121 -3.52 1.33 -10.26
C TYR A 121 -3.20 0.26 -9.23
N THR A 122 -2.40 -0.77 -9.54
CA THR A 122 -2.02 -1.80 -8.56
C THR A 122 -1.34 -1.20 -7.32
N ASN A 123 -0.52 -0.15 -7.47
CA ASN A 123 0.15 0.48 -6.33
C ASN A 123 -0.81 1.34 -5.49
N ASN A 124 -1.69 2.12 -6.12
CA ASN A 124 -2.70 2.91 -5.41
C ASN A 124 -3.77 1.99 -4.76
N TYR A 125 -4.08 0.88 -5.43
CA TYR A 125 -4.93 -0.20 -4.92
C TYR A 125 -4.31 -0.81 -3.65
N LEU A 126 -3.05 -1.26 -3.72
CA LEU A 126 -2.37 -1.92 -2.60
C LEU A 126 -2.36 -1.01 -1.37
N LEU A 127 -1.96 0.26 -1.53
CA LEU A 127 -1.97 1.26 -0.45
C LEU A 127 -3.35 1.43 0.22
N LEU A 128 -4.44 1.35 -0.55
CA LEU A 128 -5.82 1.44 -0.02
C LEU A 128 -6.26 0.17 0.73
N GLU A 129 -5.74 -0.99 0.34
CA GLU A 129 -6.04 -2.26 0.99
C GLU A 129 -5.21 -2.48 2.24
N THR A 130 -3.90 -2.24 2.18
CA THR A 130 -2.98 -2.41 3.30
C THR A 130 -3.40 -1.56 4.48
N PHE A 131 -3.87 -0.34 4.25
CA PHE A 131 -4.55 0.45 5.27
C PHE A 131 -5.72 -0.28 5.93
N ASN A 132 -6.63 -0.87 5.15
CA ASN A 132 -7.78 -1.61 5.68
C ASN A 132 -7.34 -2.87 6.45
N LEU A 133 -6.32 -3.59 5.99
CA LEU A 133 -5.74 -4.75 6.69
C LEU A 133 -5.08 -4.32 8.02
N ASN A 134 -4.30 -3.24 8.01
CA ASN A 134 -3.67 -2.67 9.20
C ASN A 134 -4.70 -2.26 10.24
N MET A 135 -5.77 -1.60 9.78
CA MET A 135 -6.88 -1.18 10.61
C MET A 135 -7.70 -2.38 11.13
N ASN A 136 -7.98 -3.39 10.31
CA ASN A 136 -8.67 -4.62 10.73
C ASN A 136 -7.85 -5.36 11.81
N THR A 137 -6.54 -5.50 11.61
CA THR A 137 -5.60 -6.05 12.62
C THR A 137 -5.76 -5.36 13.97
N TYR A 138 -5.79 -4.03 13.97
CA TYR A 138 -5.96 -3.22 15.18
C TYR A 138 -7.33 -3.43 15.84
N LEU A 139 -8.41 -3.60 15.06
CA LEU A 139 -9.76 -3.78 15.59
C LEU A 139 -10.04 -5.18 16.13
N GLU A 140 -9.55 -6.22 15.46
CA GLU A 140 -9.67 -7.57 15.99
C GLU A 140 -8.80 -7.72 17.24
N ALA A 141 -7.61 -7.09 17.29
CA ALA A 141 -6.78 -7.05 18.49
C ALA A 141 -7.49 -6.43 19.71
N GLU A 142 -8.25 -5.35 19.50
CA GLU A 142 -9.04 -4.67 20.55
C GLU A 142 -10.23 -5.49 21.06
N LYS A 143 -10.63 -6.55 20.36
CA LYS A 143 -11.65 -7.53 20.82
C LYS A 143 -11.01 -8.76 21.44
N ASP A 144 -10.04 -9.35 20.74
CA ASP A 144 -9.21 -10.45 21.21
C ASP A 144 -7.76 -10.24 20.75
N ALA A 145 -6.91 -9.92 21.74
CA ALA A 145 -5.48 -9.71 21.60
C ALA A 145 -4.73 -10.91 20.97
N LYS A 146 -5.30 -12.12 20.98
CA LYS A 146 -4.72 -13.31 20.33
C LYS A 146 -4.72 -13.24 18.81
N THR A 147 -5.61 -12.44 18.22
CA THR A 147 -5.72 -12.30 16.75
C THR A 147 -4.58 -11.50 16.12
N VAL A 148 -3.76 -10.81 16.93
CA VAL A 148 -2.66 -9.93 16.48
C VAL A 148 -1.67 -10.68 15.60
N ASP A 149 -1.11 -11.79 16.08
CA ASP A 149 -0.03 -12.48 15.36
C ASP A 149 -0.51 -13.12 14.05
N GLU A 150 -1.72 -13.69 14.02
CA GLU A 150 -2.31 -14.24 12.79
C GLU A 150 -2.57 -13.14 11.74
N ASN A 151 -3.22 -12.04 12.14
CA ASN A 151 -3.53 -10.95 11.23
C ASN A 151 -2.27 -10.25 10.70
N ILE A 152 -1.24 -10.09 11.53
CA ILE A 152 0.06 -9.54 11.13
C ILE A 152 0.81 -10.52 10.20
N ASN A 153 0.79 -11.83 10.49
CA ASN A 153 1.38 -12.83 9.61
C ASN A 153 0.74 -12.82 8.22
N ALA A 154 -0.58 -12.66 8.12
CA ALA A 154 -1.26 -12.52 6.83
C ALA A 154 -0.80 -11.27 6.03
N ILE A 155 -0.51 -10.14 6.69
CA ILE A 155 0.07 -8.95 6.03
C ILE A 155 1.49 -9.23 5.53
N TYR A 156 2.33 -9.92 6.34
CA TYR A 156 3.66 -10.34 5.90
C TYR A 156 3.59 -11.29 4.69
N ASP A 157 2.71 -12.30 4.75
CA ASP A 157 2.55 -13.26 3.67
C ASP A 157 2.01 -12.62 2.37
N TYR A 158 1.17 -11.59 2.50
CA TYR A 158 0.59 -10.87 1.37
C TYR A 158 1.55 -9.91 0.66
N LEU A 159 2.36 -9.16 1.43
CA LEU A 159 3.23 -8.10 0.89
C LEU A 159 4.69 -8.49 0.71
N TYR A 160 5.12 -9.66 1.18
CA TYR A 160 6.51 -10.12 1.06
C TYR A 160 6.85 -10.56 -0.38
N SER A 161 7.90 -9.99 -0.94
CA SER A 161 8.38 -10.33 -2.29
C SER A 161 9.33 -11.53 -2.25
N SER A 162 9.05 -12.55 -3.04
CA SER A 162 9.94 -13.71 -3.19
C SER A 162 11.25 -13.30 -3.89
N GLY A 163 12.32 -13.12 -3.10
CA GLY A 163 13.58 -12.54 -3.57
C GLY A 163 14.00 -11.26 -2.83
N ASP A 164 13.31 -10.89 -1.76
CA ASP A 164 13.80 -9.88 -0.81
C ASP A 164 15.17 -10.27 -0.22
N LYS A 165 15.96 -9.27 0.19
CA LYS A 165 17.28 -9.45 0.81
C LYS A 165 17.21 -9.70 2.32
N ILE A 166 16.06 -9.42 2.93
CA ILE A 166 15.80 -9.65 4.36
C ILE A 166 14.68 -10.67 4.44
N ASP A 167 14.89 -11.75 5.20
CA ASP A 167 13.89 -12.81 5.31
C ASP A 167 12.60 -12.32 6.01
N LYS A 168 11.47 -12.91 5.64
CA LYS A 168 10.15 -12.60 6.22
C LYS A 168 10.12 -12.80 7.75
N GLU A 169 10.79 -13.83 8.26
CA GLU A 169 10.86 -14.11 9.70
C GLU A 169 11.81 -13.15 10.44
N ASP A 170 12.80 -12.60 9.75
CA ASP A 170 13.67 -11.54 10.30
C ASP A 170 12.90 -10.22 10.39
N TYR A 171 12.06 -9.89 9.40
CA TYR A 171 11.12 -8.76 9.50
C TYR A 171 10.21 -8.86 10.72
N LYS A 172 9.59 -10.02 10.97
CA LYS A 172 8.70 -10.21 12.13
C LYS A 172 9.40 -9.90 13.46
N LYS A 173 10.66 -10.30 13.61
CA LYS A 173 11.49 -10.10 14.82
C LYS A 173 12.10 -8.69 14.91
N MET A 174 12.21 -7.97 13.80
CA MET A 174 12.87 -6.66 13.75
C MET A 174 12.13 -5.60 14.60
N PRO A 175 12.84 -4.72 15.32
CA PRO A 175 12.22 -3.61 16.04
C PRO A 175 11.74 -2.51 15.07
N ALA A 176 10.66 -1.81 15.44
CA ALA A 176 10.04 -0.77 14.62
C ALA A 176 11.03 0.36 14.22
N SER A 177 11.97 0.71 15.11
CA SER A 177 13.02 1.69 14.83
C SER A 177 13.96 1.26 13.70
N LYS A 178 14.32 -0.03 13.61
CA LYS A 178 15.16 -0.54 12.52
C LYS A 178 14.39 -0.66 11.21
N MET A 179 13.10 -1.01 11.25
CA MET A 179 12.24 -0.89 10.07
C MET A 179 12.16 0.55 9.57
N GLN A 180 12.03 1.54 10.46
CA GLN A 180 12.02 2.95 10.09
C GLN A 180 13.35 3.40 9.46
N SER A 181 14.49 2.83 9.87
CA SER A 181 15.76 3.03 9.15
C SER A 181 15.67 2.48 7.71
N ILE A 182 15.15 1.27 7.52
CA ILE A 182 14.99 0.67 6.18
C ILE A 182 14.05 1.51 5.32
N VAL A 183 12.91 1.98 5.83
CA VAL A 183 12.00 2.89 5.10
C VAL A 183 12.76 4.11 4.58
N ASN A 184 13.58 4.75 5.43
CA ASN A 184 14.40 5.88 5.02
C ASN A 184 15.44 5.49 3.95
N GLU A 185 16.12 4.35 4.10
CA GLU A 185 17.07 3.82 3.12
C GLU A 185 16.40 3.54 1.76
N GLU A 186 15.18 2.98 1.72
CA GLU A 186 14.44 2.75 0.48
C GLU A 186 14.01 4.07 -0.19
N TYR A 187 13.54 5.06 0.57
CA TYR A 187 13.27 6.41 0.04
C TYR A 187 14.53 7.04 -0.58
N ASP A 188 15.69 6.92 0.08
CA ASP A 188 16.95 7.47 -0.42
C ASP A 188 17.46 6.70 -1.67
N LYS A 189 17.22 5.38 -1.76
CA LYS A 189 17.50 4.58 -2.97
C LYS A 189 16.63 5.04 -4.14
N LEU A 190 15.33 5.24 -3.90
CA LEU A 190 14.41 5.72 -4.93
C LEU A 190 14.77 7.14 -5.40
N GLU A 191 15.18 8.05 -4.50
CA GLU A 191 15.66 9.38 -4.90
C GLU A 191 16.92 9.30 -5.78
N ARG A 192 17.90 8.45 -5.41
CA ARG A 192 19.10 8.21 -6.23
C ARG A 192 18.79 7.58 -7.58
N LEU A 193 17.86 6.63 -7.64
CA LEU A 193 17.43 6.01 -8.91
C LEU A 193 16.81 7.06 -9.85
N LEU A 194 16.01 7.98 -9.33
CA LEU A 194 15.45 9.08 -10.12
C LEU A 194 16.53 10.03 -10.64
N ASP A 195 17.62 10.27 -9.89
CA ASP A 195 18.77 11.04 -10.40
C ASP A 195 19.49 10.30 -11.53
N VAL A 196 19.70 8.98 -11.39
CA VAL A 196 20.31 8.14 -12.44
C VAL A 196 19.45 8.14 -13.71
N ARG A 197 18.15 7.82 -13.60
CA ARG A 197 17.21 7.86 -14.74
C ARG A 197 17.08 9.28 -15.32
N GLY A 198 17.18 10.32 -14.49
CA GLY A 198 17.17 11.72 -14.91
C GLY A 198 18.31 12.12 -15.85
N ASN A 199 19.42 11.37 -15.87
CA ASN A 199 20.55 11.60 -16.77
C ASN A 199 20.35 10.98 -18.17
N GLU A 200 19.27 10.22 -18.41
CA GLU A 200 18.96 9.58 -19.71
C GLU A 200 18.52 10.57 -20.81
N GLY A 201 18.37 11.87 -20.49
CA GLY A 201 18.13 12.92 -21.49
C GLY A 201 17.35 14.11 -20.94
N LYS A 202 17.19 15.17 -21.75
CA LYS A 202 16.51 16.42 -21.34
C LYS A 202 15.06 16.19 -20.86
N GLY A 203 14.32 15.29 -21.50
CA GLY A 203 12.96 14.91 -21.09
C GLY A 203 12.94 14.20 -19.73
N MET A 204 13.81 13.21 -19.57
CA MET A 204 13.95 12.44 -18.33
C MET A 204 14.42 13.30 -17.15
N LYS A 205 15.30 14.28 -17.39
CA LYS A 205 15.70 15.27 -16.37
C LYS A 205 14.51 16.06 -15.80
N LYS A 206 13.54 16.44 -16.66
CA LYS A 206 12.32 17.13 -16.22
C LYS A 206 11.40 16.20 -15.42
N ALA A 207 11.22 14.95 -15.88
CA ALA A 207 10.42 13.95 -15.20
C ALA A 207 11.00 13.55 -13.84
N ALA A 208 12.33 13.42 -13.73
CA ALA A 208 13.05 13.14 -12.50
C ALA A 208 12.85 14.28 -11.48
N ALA A 209 12.96 15.54 -11.90
CA ALA A 209 12.73 16.69 -11.02
C ALA A 209 11.27 16.72 -10.48
N ALA A 210 10.27 16.44 -11.32
CA ALA A 210 8.87 16.36 -10.90
C ALA A 210 8.62 15.16 -9.94
N SER A 211 9.21 14.01 -10.25
CA SER A 211 9.14 12.80 -9.42
C SER A 211 9.79 13.02 -8.06
N LYS A 212 10.98 13.63 -8.00
CA LYS A 212 11.66 13.97 -6.73
C LYS A 212 10.89 15.00 -5.91
N SER A 213 10.24 15.97 -6.55
CA SER A 213 9.38 16.95 -5.85
C SER A 213 8.16 16.27 -5.20
N SER A 214 7.52 15.32 -5.89
CA SER A 214 6.41 14.53 -5.33
C SER A 214 6.89 13.49 -4.30
N LEU A 215 8.06 12.87 -4.48
CA LEU A 215 8.66 11.95 -3.50
C LEU A 215 8.92 12.61 -2.15
N LYS A 216 9.39 13.86 -2.14
CA LYS A 216 9.58 14.64 -0.90
C LYS A 216 8.27 14.90 -0.15
N LYS A 217 7.17 15.11 -0.88
CA LYS A 217 5.84 15.26 -0.29
C LYS A 217 5.33 13.93 0.27
N ILE A 218 5.49 12.83 -0.48
CA ILE A 218 5.16 11.48 -0.02
C ILE A 218 5.87 11.15 1.28
N ARG A 219 7.20 11.29 1.34
CA ARG A 219 7.97 10.96 2.54
C ARG A 219 7.49 11.75 3.76
N LYS A 220 7.09 13.02 3.56
CA LYS A 220 6.48 13.85 4.60
C LYS A 220 5.09 13.35 5.02
N SER A 221 4.19 13.07 4.07
CA SER A 221 2.84 12.58 4.38
C SER A 221 2.87 11.20 5.04
N TYR A 222 3.70 10.28 4.55
CA TYR A 222 3.98 8.99 5.17
C TYR A 222 4.49 9.16 6.61
N ASN A 223 5.52 9.97 6.85
CA ASN A 223 6.07 10.17 8.21
C ASN A 223 5.01 10.74 9.18
N ASN A 224 4.08 11.56 8.69
CA ASN A 224 2.97 12.04 9.51
C ASN A 224 1.92 10.94 9.75
N TYR A 225 1.56 10.16 8.72
CA TYR A 225 0.65 9.02 8.83
C TYR A 225 1.18 8.00 9.84
N ASP A 226 2.42 7.53 9.68
CA ASP A 226 3.10 6.56 10.55
C ASP A 226 3.12 7.04 12.02
N LYS A 227 3.56 8.29 12.26
CA LYS A 227 3.52 8.91 13.59
C LYS A 227 2.12 8.93 14.21
N TRP A 228 1.09 9.27 13.43
CA TRP A 228 -0.27 9.37 13.96
C TRP A 228 -0.98 8.02 14.06
N PHE A 229 -0.54 7.02 13.29
CA PHE A 229 -0.90 5.62 13.49
C PHE A 229 -0.29 5.09 14.79
N ASP A 230 1.00 5.32 15.05
CA ASP A 230 1.66 4.96 16.31
C ASP A 230 0.96 5.63 17.51
N ASN A 231 0.66 6.93 17.42
CA ASN A 231 -0.13 7.66 18.43
C ASN A 231 -1.55 7.10 18.62
N TYR A 232 -2.18 6.57 17.56
CA TYR A 232 -3.52 5.98 17.65
C TYR A 232 -3.45 4.60 18.32
N VAL A 233 -2.47 3.78 17.94
CA VAL A 233 -2.15 2.50 18.58
C VAL A 233 -1.84 2.69 20.07
N ASP A 234 -1.10 3.72 20.47
CA ASP A 234 -0.77 3.95 21.88
C ASP A 234 -1.98 4.28 22.76
N THR A 235 -3.07 4.83 22.19
CA THR A 235 -4.34 5.07 22.90
C THR A 235 -5.25 3.83 23.05
N SER A 236 -4.82 2.66 22.57
CA SER A 236 -5.52 1.38 22.76
C SER A 236 -5.30 0.78 24.15
N SER A 237 -6.13 -0.19 24.55
CA SER A 237 -5.95 -0.93 25.83
C SER A 237 -5.00 -2.13 25.69
N LEU A 238 -4.47 -2.37 24.49
CA LEU A 238 -3.56 -3.47 24.17
C LEU A 238 -2.26 -3.45 25.01
N SER A 239 -1.68 -4.64 25.18
CA SER A 239 -0.35 -4.81 25.77
C SER A 239 0.72 -4.05 24.98
N TYR A 240 1.81 -3.68 25.66
CA TYR A 240 2.95 -3.02 25.01
C TYR A 240 3.50 -3.86 23.83
N GLU A 241 3.61 -5.18 23.99
CA GLU A 241 4.05 -6.08 22.92
C GLU A 241 3.15 -5.99 21.68
N ASN A 242 1.83 -6.04 21.86
CA ASN A 242 0.88 -5.96 20.74
C ASN A 242 0.88 -4.57 20.09
N LYS A 243 1.07 -3.50 20.86
CA LYS A 243 1.28 -2.14 20.32
C LYS A 243 2.52 -2.09 19.43
N GLU A 244 3.66 -2.58 19.90
CA GLU A 244 4.90 -2.59 19.11
C GLU A 244 4.83 -3.53 17.89
N LYS A 245 4.06 -4.63 17.95
CA LYS A 245 3.73 -5.46 16.78
C LYS A 245 2.93 -4.66 15.74
N LEU A 246 1.89 -3.95 16.16
CA LEU A 246 1.04 -3.13 15.29
C LEU A 246 1.82 -1.97 14.64
N LYS A 247 2.66 -1.24 15.37
CA LYS A 247 3.46 -0.11 14.82
C LYS A 247 4.43 -0.50 13.70
N LYS A 248 4.68 -1.79 13.47
CA LYS A 248 5.56 -2.30 12.41
C LYS A 248 4.89 -2.45 11.04
N ILE A 249 3.57 -2.67 10.99
CA ILE A 249 2.90 -3.06 9.74
C ILE A 249 2.92 -1.96 8.68
N VAL A 250 2.67 -0.70 9.08
CA VAL A 250 2.75 0.49 8.21
C VAL A 250 4.17 0.71 7.64
N LYS A 251 5.18 0.38 8.46
CA LYS A 251 6.60 0.49 8.08
C LYS A 251 6.97 -0.61 7.08
N PHE A 252 6.55 -1.86 7.31
CA PHE A 252 6.76 -2.98 6.38
C PHE A 252 6.04 -2.79 5.04
N GLU A 253 4.78 -2.37 5.06
CA GLU A 253 4.01 -1.96 3.89
C GLU A 253 4.76 -0.93 3.04
N THR A 254 5.26 0.12 3.69
CA THR A 254 5.99 1.20 3.00
C THR A 254 7.30 0.70 2.38
N ILE A 255 8.00 -0.22 3.05
CA ILE A 255 9.19 -0.90 2.49
C ILE A 255 8.82 -1.67 1.22
N SER A 256 7.77 -2.49 1.26
CA SER A 256 7.33 -3.29 0.09
C SER A 256 6.91 -2.39 -1.07
N ASN A 257 6.08 -1.38 -0.81
CA ASN A 257 5.61 -0.40 -1.80
C ASN A 257 6.75 0.35 -2.49
N ILE A 258 7.72 0.90 -1.74
CA ILE A 258 8.85 1.64 -2.32
C ILE A 258 9.79 0.70 -3.09
N ARG A 259 10.00 -0.54 -2.63
CA ARG A 259 10.80 -1.54 -3.36
C ARG A 259 10.16 -1.97 -4.67
N PHE A 260 8.84 -2.16 -4.68
CA PHE A 260 8.11 -2.43 -5.91
C PHE A 260 8.29 -1.29 -6.93
N ILE A 261 8.16 -0.03 -6.49
CA ILE A 261 8.40 1.14 -7.34
C ILE A 261 9.83 1.12 -7.91
N ILE A 262 10.84 0.88 -7.07
CA ILE A 262 12.25 0.78 -7.47
C ILE A 262 12.39 -0.27 -8.58
N GLN A 263 11.93 -1.51 -8.34
CA GLN A 263 12.01 -2.60 -9.32
C GLN A 263 11.24 -2.31 -10.63
N ALA A 264 10.16 -1.52 -10.56
CA ALA A 264 9.37 -1.14 -11.73
C ALA A 264 10.08 -0.10 -12.61
N ILE A 265 10.79 0.87 -12.01
CA ILE A 265 11.50 1.95 -12.73
C ILE A 265 13.02 1.76 -12.81
N GLU A 266 13.55 0.65 -12.30
CA GLU A 266 14.91 0.22 -12.60
C GLU A 266 15.01 -0.12 -14.10
N LYS A 267 16.06 0.39 -14.75
CA LYS A 267 16.33 0.06 -16.14
C LYS A 267 16.78 -1.39 -16.21
N LYS A 268 15.96 -2.25 -16.80
CA LYS A 268 16.35 -3.62 -17.13
C LYS A 268 17.43 -3.56 -18.20
N THR A 269 18.62 -4.01 -17.86
CA THR A 269 19.63 -4.38 -18.86
C THR A 269 19.20 -5.71 -19.46
N ASP A 270 18.91 -5.72 -20.75
CA ASP A 270 18.73 -6.96 -21.50
C ASP A 270 20.08 -7.71 -21.51
N ASN A 271 20.08 -8.92 -20.95
CA ASN A 271 21.13 -9.92 -21.06
C ASN A 271 20.64 -11.06 -21.97
#